data_AF-A0A0H2YKI6-F1
#
_entry.id   AF-A0A0H2YKI6-F1
#
_cell.length_a   1.000
_cell.length_b   1.000
_cell.length_c   1.000
_cell.angle_alpha   90.00
_cell.angle_beta   90.00
_cell.angle_gamma   90.00
#
_symmetry.space_group_name_H-M   'P 1'
#
loop_
_entity.id
_entity.type
_entity.pdbx_description
1 polymer ?
#
loop_
_entity_poly.entity_id
_entity_poly.type
_entity_poly.pdbx_seq_one_letter_code
_entity_poly.pdbx_strand_id
1 'polypeptide(L)' 'MLWLSLHETITRNHQCRYMWQLLIKVKQFMAVASPFPGSQAVAVL' A
#
# COMPACT_ATOMS: atom_id res chain seq x y z
N MET A 1 5.96 8.36 -5.49
CA MET A 1 6.83 7.44 -4.71
C MET A 1 6.06 6.27 -4.11
N LEU A 2 4.96 6.49 -3.38
CA LEU A 2 4.09 5.39 -2.87
C LEU A 2 3.53 4.47 -3.95
N TRP A 3 3.04 5.03 -5.06
CA TRP A 3 2.51 4.24 -6.17
C TRP A 3 3.55 3.28 -6.74
N LEU A 4 4.81 3.72 -6.87
CA LEU A 4 5.90 2.88 -7.36
C LEU A 4 6.19 1.75 -6.36
N SER A 5 6.26 2.04 -5.06
CA SER A 5 6.48 1.02 -4.03
C SER A 5 5.33 -0.01 -3.94
N LEU A 6 4.09 0.42 -4.11
CA LEU A 6 2.93 -0.48 -4.18
C LEU A 6 2.98 -1.34 -5.44
N HIS A 7 3.26 -0.72 -6.59
CA HIS A 7 3.37 -1.41 -7.87
C HIS A 7 4.45 -2.49 -7.83
N GLU A 8 5.64 -2.20 -7.29
CA GLU A 8 6.70 -3.20 -7.13
C GLU A 8 6.28 -4.34 -6.20
N THR A 9 5.54 -4.05 -5.12
CA THR A 9 5.02 -5.08 -4.19
C THR A 9 4.06 -6.06 -4.89
N ILE A 10 3.27 -5.56 -5.84
CA ILE A 10 2.29 -6.36 -6.59
C ILE A 10 2.95 -7.08 -7.78
N THR A 11 3.75 -6.37 -8.58
CA THR A 11 4.30 -6.87 -9.85
C THR A 11 5.60 -7.66 -9.69
N ARG A 12 6.40 -7.37 -8.66
CA ARG A 12 7.57 -8.18 -8.28
C ARG A 12 7.28 -9.10 -7.10
N ASN A 13 6.08 -9.67 -7.07
CA ASN A 13 5.63 -10.58 -6.04
C ASN A 13 6.27 -11.98 -6.15
N HIS A 14 7.59 -12.06 -5.99
CA HIS A 14 8.33 -13.33 -5.92
C HIS A 14 8.34 -13.93 -4.51
N GLN A 15 7.93 -13.14 -3.51
CA GLN A 15 7.93 -13.55 -2.10
C GLN A 15 6.62 -14.20 -1.64
N CYS A 16 5.50 -13.98 -2.32
CA CYS A 16 4.23 -14.61 -1.96
C CYS A 16 3.95 -15.77 -2.91
N ARG A 17 3.81 -16.97 -2.33
CA ARG A 17 3.42 -18.17 -3.08
C ARG A 17 1.92 -18.20 -3.35
N TYR A 18 1.14 -17.54 -2.50
CA TYR A 18 -0.33 -17.52 -2.56
C TYR A 18 -0.87 -16.10 -2.53
N MET A 19 -2.03 -15.88 -3.18
CA MET A 19 -2.68 -14.58 -3.30
C MET A 19 -2.98 -13.93 -1.94
N TRP A 20 -3.39 -14.73 -0.94
CA TRP A 20 -3.72 -14.21 0.39
C TRP A 20 -2.52 -13.56 1.09
N GLN A 21 -1.30 -14.04 0.84
CA GLN A 21 -0.07 -13.46 1.40
C GLN A 21 0.19 -12.08 0.80
N LEU A 22 -0.03 -11.93 -0.51
CA LEU A 22 0.08 -10.63 -1.19
C LEU A 22 -0.92 -9.63 -0.61
N LEU A 23 -2.17 -10.05 -0.41
CA LEU A 23 -3.23 -9.19 0.16
C LEU A 23 -2.87 -8.71 1.57
N ILE A 24 -2.24 -9.54 2.40
CA ILE A 24 -1.74 -9.12 3.73
C ILE A 24 -0.67 -8.04 3.59
N LYS A 25 0.30 -8.20 2.69
CA LYS A 25 1.38 -7.20 2.49
C LYS A 25 0.83 -5.88 1.98
N VAL A 26 -0.15 -5.91 1.07
CA VAL A 26 -0.86 -4.72 0.60
C VAL A 26 -1.62 -4.04 1.74
N LYS A 27 -2.31 -4.81 2.59
CA LYS A 27 -3.02 -4.26 3.77
C LYS A 27 -2.04 -3.58 4.74
N GLN A 28 -0.91 -4.22 5.04
CA GLN A 28 0.13 -3.65 5.90
C GLN A 28 0.74 -2.38 5.29
N PHE A 29 1.02 -2.39 3.99
CA PHE A 29 1.50 -1.22 3.27
C PHE A 29 0.53 -0.04 3.37
N MET A 30 -0.77 -0.28 3.16
CA MET A 30 -1.81 0.74 3.27
C MET A 30 -1.98 1.28 4.69
N ALA A 31 -1.81 0.42 5.71
CA ALA A 31 -1.87 0.83 7.11
C ALA A 31 -0.72 1.77 7.48
N VAL A 32 0.49 1.52 6.98
CA VAL A 32 1.66 2.39 7.20
C VAL A 32 1.58 3.66 6.36
N ALA A 33 1.02 3.56 5.15
CA ALA A 33 0.81 4.71 4.29
C ALA A 33 -0.28 5.67 4.81
N SER A 34 -1.06 5.28 5.81
CA SER A 34 -2.20 6.06 6.34
C SER A 34 -1.93 6.60 7.76
N PRO A 35 -2.23 7.89 8.04
CA PRO A 35 -2.69 8.90 7.10
C PRO A 35 -1.55 9.35 6.19
N PHE A 36 -1.79 9.39 4.89
CA PHE A 36 -0.81 9.93 3.96
C PHE A 36 -0.85 11.45 4.09
N PRO A 37 0.29 12.16 4.26
CA PRO A 37 0.28 13.62 4.38
C PRO A 37 -0.39 14.34 3.19
N GLY A 38 -0.51 13.70 2.02
CA GLY A 38 -1.26 14.22 0.86
C GLY A 38 -2.75 13.87 0.79
N SER A 39 -3.31 13.10 1.75
CA SER A 39 -4.75 12.84 1.85
C SER A 39 -5.49 13.86 2.72
N GLN A 40 -4.81 14.92 3.18
CA GLN A 40 -5.44 16.09 3.79
C GLN A 40 -6.09 16.98 2.73
N ALA A 41 -7.02 16.43 1.95
CA ALA A 41 -8.01 17.27 1.29
C ALA A 41 -9.08 17.60 2.33
N VAL A 42 -8.90 18.76 2.98
CA VAL A 42 -9.97 19.55 3.60
C VAL A 42 -10.94 18.73 4.47
N ALA A 43 -10.52 18.41 5.70
CA ALA A 43 -11.50 18.40 6.77
C ALA A 43 -11.95 19.85 6.93
N VAL A 44 -13.08 20.16 6.30
CA VAL A 44 -13.79 21.43 6.41
C VAL A 44 -13.91 21.76 7.90
N LEU A 45 -13.24 22.85 8.31
CA LEU A 45 -13.66 23.64 9.47
C LEU A 45 -14.50 24.79 8.94
#